data_AF-A0A7L4TQ70-F1
#
_entry.id   AF-A0A7L4TQ70-F1
#
_cell.length_a   1.000
_cell.length_b   1.000
_cell.length_c   1.000
_cell.angle_alpha   90.00
_cell.angle_beta   90.00
_cell.angle_gamma   90.00
#
_symmetry.space_group_name_H-M   'P 1'
#
loop_
_entity.id
_entity.type
_entity.pdbx_description
1 polymer ?
#
loop_
_entity_poly.entity_id
_entity_poly.type
_entity_poly.pdbx_seq_one_letter_code
_entity_poly.pdbx_strand_id
1 'polypeptide(L)'
;MANSLEEVHQSVATEHKKTGFRKILAFLGPAYLVSVGYMDPGNWATDIAGGSQFGYSLLWVLLMSNLMALLLQSLSARLGIVTQRDLAQASRETYSKFTNYILYFLAEIAIAACDLAEVLGMAIGINLLFDIPLIEGVLITVLDTFLLLFLINKGIRKMEAFIIVLVAIIGFSFIFEMIFAEPELDKVMYGLIPSMPNSAALYIAIGIIGATVMPHNLYLHSSLVQTRKFDRTPAGIKQALKYNFIDSTIALNLAFFVNAAILILAAATFYKNGMFEVAEIQDAHQFLEPLLGTKWAPILFAVALIAAGQSSTVTGTLAGQIVMEGYLNLRIQPWVRRIITRLIAIVPAVVVILIYGESVTGKLLILSQVILSLQLGFAIIPLIHFVSDKSKMKGFHISKTTQVAAWIIALIIVSLNAKLVYDEITSWLASAEQPLFLWLTVVPLALGLLGLLLYITAKPFIAKAKSNIENHSPHHLKLEYTPKEAYSKKNIAISVDFSKADEVALNNAFELGGIDAQYTLIHIVETVGALMYGGHVDDHETTIDEKLLLEYKEMLSQKGFKIETALGFGKPNTVIPKIINEGTFDVLVMGTHGHTGIKDILFGTTVDKLRHKISIPLLIVK
;
A
#
# COMPACT_ATOMS: atom_id res chain seq x y z
N MET A 1 6.08 -16.17 -5.27
CA MET A 1 5.52 -15.11 -4.40
C MET A 1 5.42 -13.84 -5.21
N ALA A 2 4.29 -13.14 -5.11
CA ALA A 2 4.07 -11.84 -5.76
C ALA A 2 5.14 -10.79 -5.39
N ASN A 3 5.43 -9.89 -6.33
CA ASN A 3 6.22 -8.69 -6.07
C ASN A 3 5.36 -7.63 -5.36
N SER A 4 6.00 -6.75 -4.59
CA SER A 4 5.34 -5.58 -4.01
C SER A 4 5.01 -4.56 -5.11
N LEU A 5 3.79 -4.00 -5.09
CA LEU A 5 3.27 -3.06 -6.10
C LEU A 5 3.54 -3.56 -7.53
N GLU A 6 3.01 -4.74 -7.86
CA GLU A 6 3.28 -5.42 -9.13
C GLU A 6 3.00 -4.54 -10.37
N GLU A 7 2.05 -3.61 -10.27
CA GLU A 7 1.68 -2.70 -11.36
C GLU A 7 2.79 -1.70 -11.73
N VAL A 8 3.67 -1.37 -10.77
CA VAL A 8 4.74 -0.37 -10.95
C VAL A 8 6.13 -0.90 -10.60
N HIS A 9 6.25 -2.18 -10.23
CA HIS A 9 7.51 -2.83 -9.88
C HIS A 9 8.49 -2.79 -11.05
N GLN A 10 9.69 -2.24 -10.82
CA GLN A 10 10.72 -2.04 -11.84
C GLN A 10 10.24 -1.33 -13.13
N SER A 11 9.17 -0.52 -13.04
CA SER A 11 8.60 0.20 -14.19
C SER A 11 9.48 1.34 -14.71
N VAL A 12 10.38 1.88 -13.87
CA VAL A 12 11.25 3.00 -14.25
C VAL A 12 12.66 2.50 -14.55
N ALA A 13 13.01 2.46 -15.84
CA ALA A 13 14.36 2.12 -16.29
C ALA A 13 15.38 3.19 -15.86
N THR A 14 16.41 2.78 -15.12
CA THR A 14 17.55 3.63 -14.74
C THR A 14 18.83 3.33 -15.55
N GLU A 15 18.77 2.31 -16.40
CA GLU A 15 19.87 1.83 -17.24
C GLU A 15 19.99 2.67 -18.53
N HIS A 16 21.21 2.79 -19.08
CA HIS A 16 21.56 3.49 -20.33
C HIS A 16 21.55 5.04 -20.38
N LYS A 17 21.29 5.77 -19.29
CA LYS A 17 21.43 7.24 -19.29
C LYS A 17 22.89 7.67 -19.10
N LYS A 18 23.54 8.12 -20.18
CA LYS A 18 24.99 8.40 -20.30
C LYS A 18 25.53 9.62 -19.51
N THR A 19 24.71 10.41 -18.81
CA THR A 19 25.18 11.61 -18.08
C THR A 19 24.72 11.66 -16.62
N GLY A 20 25.65 12.00 -15.71
CA GLY A 20 25.50 11.87 -14.25
C GLY A 20 24.25 12.54 -13.66
N PHE A 21 23.91 13.77 -14.08
CA PHE A 21 22.72 14.48 -13.60
C PHE A 21 21.40 13.83 -14.09
N ARG A 22 21.35 13.37 -15.35
CA ARG A 22 20.19 12.65 -15.89
C ARG A 22 20.01 11.26 -15.29
N LYS A 23 21.10 10.64 -14.82
CA LYS A 23 21.06 9.38 -14.06
C LYS A 23 20.51 9.61 -12.66
N ILE A 24 20.97 10.65 -11.95
CA ILE A 24 20.42 11.02 -10.63
C ILE A 24 18.91 11.30 -10.73
N LEU A 25 18.47 12.11 -11.69
CA LEU A 25 17.04 12.39 -11.95
C LEU A 25 16.19 11.15 -12.30
N ALA A 26 16.79 10.02 -12.66
CA ALA A 26 16.07 8.77 -12.87
C ALA A 26 15.85 7.99 -11.56
N PHE A 27 16.73 8.18 -10.58
CA PHE A 27 16.61 7.58 -9.24
C PHE A 27 15.79 8.44 -8.27
N LEU A 28 15.77 9.77 -8.47
CA LEU A 28 14.94 10.66 -7.67
C LEU A 28 13.45 10.38 -7.88
N GLY A 29 12.66 10.50 -6.82
CA GLY A 29 11.19 10.36 -6.85
C GLY A 29 10.60 9.60 -5.66
N PRO A 30 11.06 8.37 -5.36
CA PRO A 30 10.49 7.56 -4.27
C PRO A 30 10.52 8.28 -2.92
N ALA A 31 11.62 8.99 -2.62
CA ALA A 31 11.72 9.72 -1.36
C ALA A 31 10.82 10.96 -1.30
N TYR A 32 10.50 11.59 -2.43
CA TYR A 32 9.57 12.74 -2.46
C TYR A 32 8.14 12.30 -2.15
N LEU A 33 7.73 11.11 -2.61
CA LEU A 33 6.46 10.52 -2.17
C LEU A 33 6.48 10.29 -0.66
N VAL A 34 7.58 9.80 -0.11
CA VAL A 34 7.68 9.51 1.32
C VAL A 34 7.71 10.79 2.16
N SER A 35 8.43 11.83 1.72
CA SER A 35 8.58 13.09 2.48
C SER A 35 7.28 13.85 2.64
N VAL A 36 6.30 13.61 1.77
CA VAL A 36 4.99 14.26 1.83
C VAL A 36 4.19 13.87 3.06
N GLY A 37 4.26 12.61 3.49
CA GLY A 37 3.62 12.23 4.75
C GLY A 37 4.22 12.98 5.95
N TYR A 38 5.45 13.50 5.84
CA TYR A 38 6.07 14.33 6.87
C TYR A 38 5.63 15.80 6.82
N MET A 39 4.73 16.17 5.90
CA MET A 39 4.17 17.52 5.75
C MET A 39 2.64 17.52 5.94
N ASP A 40 2.07 16.43 6.46
CA ASP A 40 0.63 16.28 6.61
C ASP A 40 0.05 17.22 7.69
N PRO A 41 -1.26 17.51 7.66
CA PRO A 41 -1.91 18.38 8.64
C PRO A 41 -1.75 17.92 10.10
N GLY A 42 -1.49 16.62 10.33
CA GLY A 42 -1.22 16.09 11.66
C GLY A 42 0.01 16.71 12.32
N ASN A 43 1.09 16.92 11.55
CA ASN A 43 2.33 17.54 12.04
C ASN A 43 2.13 19.03 12.35
N TRP A 44 1.27 19.71 11.60
CA TRP A 44 1.07 21.15 11.72
C TRP A 44 0.49 21.52 13.09
N ALA A 45 -0.46 20.73 13.61
CA ALA A 45 -1.04 20.97 14.92
C ALA A 45 0.04 20.96 16.03
N THR A 46 0.98 20.01 15.98
CA THR A 46 2.08 19.94 16.95
C THR A 46 3.10 21.05 16.78
N ASP A 47 3.38 21.47 15.53
CA ASP A 47 4.34 22.54 15.24
C ASP A 47 3.79 23.92 15.61
N ILE A 48 2.52 24.19 15.32
CA ILE A 48 1.82 25.42 15.73
C ILE A 48 1.77 25.49 17.26
N ALA A 49 1.29 24.45 17.93
CA ALA A 49 1.23 24.42 19.39
C ALA A 49 2.63 24.60 20.01
N GLY A 50 3.66 23.96 19.44
CA GLY A 50 5.05 24.10 19.88
C GLY A 50 5.58 25.52 19.74
N GLY A 51 5.34 26.16 18.59
CA GLY A 51 5.76 27.54 18.33
C GLY A 51 5.00 28.56 19.19
N SER A 52 3.68 28.41 19.29
CA SER A 52 2.81 29.31 20.07
C SER A 52 3.12 29.26 21.56
N GLN A 53 3.36 28.07 22.13
CA GLN A 53 3.58 27.91 23.59
C GLN A 53 5.02 28.09 24.02
N PHE A 54 5.99 27.69 23.19
CA PHE A 54 7.39 27.57 23.59
C PHE A 54 8.36 28.35 22.70
N GLY A 55 7.84 29.18 21.79
CA GLY A 55 8.65 29.95 20.86
C GLY A 55 9.53 29.03 20.01
N TYR A 56 10.79 29.41 19.82
CA TYR A 56 11.74 28.64 19.01
C TYR A 56 12.34 27.42 19.72
N SER A 57 12.05 27.19 21.00
CA SER A 57 12.79 26.22 21.83
C SER A 57 12.63 24.76 21.40
N LEU A 58 11.57 24.41 20.66
CA LEU A 58 11.33 23.05 20.17
C LEU A 58 11.89 22.78 18.76
N LEU A 59 12.59 23.75 18.13
CA LEU A 59 13.21 23.55 16.82
C LEU A 59 14.26 22.42 16.80
N TRP A 60 15.04 22.28 17.89
CA TRP A 60 15.99 21.18 17.99
C TRP A 60 15.30 19.81 18.03
N VAL A 61 14.07 19.71 18.56
CA VAL A 61 13.28 18.48 18.57
C VAL A 61 12.88 18.10 17.16
N LEU A 62 12.43 19.07 16.36
CA LEU A 62 12.15 18.87 14.93
C LEU A 62 13.38 18.40 14.16
N LEU A 63 14.54 19.04 14.39
CA LEU A 63 15.80 18.64 13.74
C LEU A 63 16.19 17.21 14.14
N MET A 64 16.14 16.92 15.44
CA MET A 64 16.46 15.61 15.99
C MET A 64 15.53 14.54 15.42
N SER A 65 14.23 14.81 15.35
CA SER A 65 13.27 13.86 14.78
C SER A 65 13.46 13.65 13.28
N ASN A 66 13.80 14.71 12.52
CA ASN A 66 14.17 14.57 11.11
C ASN A 66 15.42 13.67 10.92
N LEU A 67 16.42 13.79 11.79
CA LEU A 67 17.58 12.88 11.76
C LEU A 67 17.21 11.43 12.06
N MET A 68 16.28 11.21 13.02
CA MET A 68 15.73 9.88 13.30
C MET A 68 14.99 9.32 12.09
N ALA A 69 14.11 10.12 11.49
CA ALA A 69 13.36 9.77 10.29
C ALA A 69 14.28 9.42 9.13
N LEU A 70 15.30 10.24 8.84
CA LEU A 70 16.27 9.99 7.78
C LEU A 70 16.99 8.65 7.97
N LEU A 71 17.40 8.35 9.22
CA LEU A 71 18.00 7.06 9.53
C LEU A 71 17.02 5.92 9.23
N LEU A 72 15.82 5.93 9.82
CA LEU A 72 14.83 4.85 9.69
C LEU A 72 14.36 4.67 8.25
N GLN A 73 14.17 5.76 7.52
CA GLN A 73 13.82 5.74 6.10
C GLN A 73 14.94 5.16 5.25
N SER A 74 16.20 5.48 5.54
CA SER A 74 17.35 4.86 4.86
C SER A 74 17.43 3.35 5.11
N LEU A 75 17.01 2.88 6.30
CA LEU A 75 16.92 1.45 6.62
C LEU A 75 15.79 0.78 5.84
N SER A 76 14.62 1.40 5.79
CA SER A 76 13.46 0.93 5.03
C SER A 76 13.78 0.79 3.54
N ALA A 77 14.35 1.83 2.94
CA ALA A 77 14.78 1.81 1.56
C ALA A 77 15.85 0.73 1.31
N ARG A 78 16.82 0.59 2.22
CA ARG A 78 17.85 -0.45 2.12
C ARG A 78 17.24 -1.85 2.09
N LEU A 79 16.23 -2.12 2.93
CA LEU A 79 15.51 -3.40 2.92
C LEU A 79 14.93 -3.68 1.53
N GLY A 80 14.17 -2.74 0.96
CA GLY A 80 13.56 -2.87 -0.36
C GLY A 80 14.57 -3.04 -1.50
N ILE A 81 15.61 -2.21 -1.53
CA ILE A 81 16.66 -2.23 -2.55
C ILE A 81 17.39 -3.58 -2.52
N VAL A 82 17.81 -4.05 -1.34
CA VAL A 82 18.63 -5.26 -1.23
C VAL A 82 17.80 -6.52 -1.43
N THR A 83 16.67 -6.63 -0.72
CA THR A 83 15.91 -7.88 -0.63
C THR A 83 14.84 -8.03 -1.70
N GLN A 84 14.42 -6.93 -2.35
CA GLN A 84 13.23 -6.89 -3.23
C GLN A 84 11.96 -7.36 -2.50
N ARG A 85 11.91 -7.08 -1.19
CA ARG A 85 10.76 -7.27 -0.32
C ARG A 85 10.48 -5.97 0.40
N ASP A 86 9.20 -5.63 0.51
CA ASP A 86 8.78 -4.57 1.43
C ASP A 86 8.76 -5.08 2.88
N LEU A 87 8.65 -4.15 3.83
CA LEU A 87 8.65 -4.45 5.26
C LEU A 87 7.49 -5.36 5.70
N ALA A 88 6.32 -5.25 5.08
CA ALA A 88 5.17 -6.09 5.41
C ALA A 88 5.37 -7.52 4.91
N GLN A 89 5.91 -7.71 3.70
CA GLN A 89 6.30 -9.01 3.16
C GLN A 89 7.40 -9.67 4.02
N ALA A 90 8.44 -8.92 4.38
CA ALA A 90 9.52 -9.42 5.22
C ALA A 90 9.02 -9.82 6.63
N SER A 91 8.05 -9.08 7.16
CA SER A 91 7.35 -9.42 8.41
C SER A 91 6.54 -10.70 8.24
N ARG A 92 5.76 -10.82 7.16
CA ARG A 92 4.97 -12.02 6.85
C ARG A 92 5.82 -13.28 6.81
N GLU A 93 6.98 -13.21 6.17
CA GLU A 93 7.92 -14.33 6.05
C GLU A 93 8.55 -14.74 7.40
N THR A 94 8.53 -13.88 8.41
CA THR A 94 9.20 -14.11 9.71
C THR A 94 8.22 -14.46 10.84
N TYR A 95 7.05 -13.84 10.85
CA TYR A 95 6.07 -14.00 11.92
C TYR A 95 5.03 -15.08 11.59
N SER A 96 4.34 -15.60 12.62
CA SER A 96 3.27 -16.58 12.40
C SER A 96 2.08 -15.89 11.71
N LYS A 97 1.20 -16.66 11.06
CA LYS A 97 -0.02 -16.11 10.43
C LYS A 97 -0.83 -15.26 11.41
N PHE A 98 -1.01 -15.72 12.64
CA PHE A 98 -1.73 -15.00 13.69
C PHE A 98 -1.10 -13.64 14.02
N THR A 99 0.22 -13.59 14.25
CA THR A 99 0.93 -12.32 14.49
C THR A 99 0.81 -11.38 13.31
N ASN A 100 0.90 -11.89 12.08
CA ASN A 100 0.75 -11.07 10.87
C ASN A 100 -0.65 -10.49 10.71
N TYR A 101 -1.71 -11.22 11.09
CA TYR A 101 -3.06 -10.65 11.13
C TYR A 101 -3.15 -9.48 12.12
N ILE A 102 -2.59 -9.62 13.32
CA ILE A 102 -2.59 -8.53 14.31
C ILE A 102 -1.80 -7.32 13.77
N LEU A 103 -0.60 -7.55 13.23
CA LEU A 103 0.23 -6.48 12.65
C LEU A 103 -0.45 -5.77 11.49
N TYR A 104 -1.18 -6.53 10.66
CA TYR A 104 -2.00 -5.98 9.58
C TYR A 104 -3.08 -5.04 10.14
N PHE A 105 -3.89 -5.50 11.10
CA PHE A 105 -4.96 -4.69 11.67
C PHE A 105 -4.43 -3.42 12.35
N LEU A 106 -3.33 -3.51 13.09
CA LEU A 106 -2.71 -2.33 13.70
C LEU A 106 -2.21 -1.34 12.64
N ALA A 107 -1.61 -1.83 11.55
CA ALA A 107 -1.17 -0.99 10.45
C ALA A 107 -2.36 -0.33 9.72
N GLU A 108 -3.44 -1.06 9.46
CA GLU A 108 -4.62 -0.53 8.77
C GLU A 108 -5.36 0.51 9.64
N ILE A 109 -5.46 0.28 10.96
CA ILE A 109 -6.02 1.26 11.91
C ILE A 109 -5.16 2.54 11.93
N ALA A 110 -3.84 2.40 11.95
CA ALA A 110 -2.93 3.55 11.90
C ALA A 110 -3.03 4.33 10.58
N ILE A 111 -3.21 3.65 9.45
CA ILE A 111 -3.45 4.28 8.15
C ILE A 111 -4.80 4.99 8.12
N ALA A 112 -5.85 4.40 8.68
CA ALA A 112 -7.16 5.05 8.79
C ALA A 112 -7.12 6.29 9.70
N ALA A 113 -6.35 6.24 10.79
CA ALA A 113 -6.11 7.41 11.64
C ALA A 113 -5.35 8.51 10.87
N CYS A 114 -4.35 8.16 10.07
CA CYS A 114 -3.68 9.11 9.18
C CYS A 114 -4.67 9.73 8.18
N ASP A 115 -5.48 8.91 7.50
CA ASP A 115 -6.48 9.39 6.53
C ASP A 115 -7.51 10.31 7.19
N LEU A 116 -7.87 10.07 8.46
CA LEU A 116 -8.70 10.99 9.25
C LEU A 116 -8.06 12.38 9.37
N ALA A 117 -6.77 12.45 9.70
CA ALA A 117 -6.05 13.73 9.82
C ALA A 117 -5.98 14.48 8.49
N GLU A 118 -5.78 13.75 7.39
CA GLU A 118 -5.73 14.31 6.05
C GLU A 118 -7.07 14.86 5.60
N VAL A 119 -8.16 14.11 5.83
CA VAL A 119 -9.51 14.53 5.49
C VAL A 119 -9.89 15.77 6.28
N LEU A 120 -9.68 15.76 7.60
CA LEU A 120 -10.00 16.90 8.45
C LEU A 120 -9.17 18.12 8.06
N GLY A 121 -7.86 17.96 7.86
CA GLY A 121 -7.00 19.07 7.42
C GLY A 121 -7.43 19.66 6.07
N MET A 122 -7.72 18.81 5.08
CA MET A 122 -8.20 19.29 3.78
C MET A 122 -9.58 19.95 3.87
N ALA A 123 -10.50 19.39 4.66
CA ALA A 123 -11.83 19.96 4.88
C ALA A 123 -11.75 21.31 5.62
N ILE A 124 -10.87 21.44 6.62
CA ILE A 124 -10.57 22.70 7.30
C ILE A 124 -9.99 23.70 6.28
N GLY A 125 -9.03 23.31 5.45
CA GLY A 125 -8.47 24.20 4.42
C GLY A 125 -9.54 24.69 3.41
N ILE A 126 -10.45 23.81 2.99
CA ILE A 126 -11.59 24.16 2.13
C ILE A 126 -12.53 25.14 2.85
N ASN A 127 -12.85 24.88 4.12
CA ASN A 127 -13.68 25.75 4.94
C ASN A 127 -13.07 27.14 5.08
N LEU A 128 -11.78 27.22 5.40
CA LEU A 128 -11.07 28.49 5.59
C LEU A 128 -10.92 29.32 4.30
N LEU A 129 -10.85 28.65 3.14
CA LEU A 129 -10.64 29.33 1.85
C LEU A 129 -11.94 29.75 1.14
N PHE A 130 -13.00 28.95 1.28
CA PHE A 130 -14.26 29.12 0.53
C PHE A 130 -15.49 29.32 1.42
N ASP A 131 -15.32 29.38 2.74
CA ASP A 131 -16.41 29.46 3.72
C ASP A 131 -17.43 28.30 3.61
N ILE A 132 -16.99 27.15 3.06
CA ILE A 132 -17.83 25.94 2.93
C ILE A 132 -17.90 25.24 4.30
N PRO A 133 -19.09 24.87 4.81
CA PRO A 133 -19.22 24.17 6.09
C PRO A 133 -18.34 22.92 6.19
N LEU A 134 -17.79 22.63 7.37
CA LEU A 134 -16.79 21.56 7.53
C LEU A 134 -17.29 20.20 7.06
N ILE A 135 -18.54 19.85 7.34
CA ILE A 135 -19.15 18.58 6.91
C ILE A 135 -19.22 18.49 5.38
N GLU A 136 -19.59 19.57 4.71
CA GLU A 136 -19.61 19.64 3.24
C GLU A 136 -18.19 19.52 2.69
N GLY A 137 -17.22 20.18 3.33
CA GLY A 137 -15.79 20.03 3.04
C GLY A 137 -15.33 18.57 3.13
N VAL A 138 -15.70 17.87 4.22
CA VAL A 138 -15.42 16.43 4.41
C VAL A 138 -16.05 15.60 3.29
N LEU A 139 -17.30 15.88 2.89
CA LEU A 139 -17.94 15.16 1.77
C LEU A 139 -17.25 15.42 0.43
N ILE A 140 -16.80 16.66 0.18
CA ILE A 140 -16.01 17.02 -1.01
C ILE A 140 -14.72 16.21 -1.06
N THR A 141 -14.06 15.97 0.08
CA THR A 141 -12.81 15.19 0.11
C THR A 141 -12.95 13.77 -0.43
N VAL A 142 -14.15 13.18 -0.40
CA VAL A 142 -14.38 11.84 -0.98
C VAL A 142 -14.07 11.82 -2.48
N LEU A 143 -14.26 12.95 -3.17
CA LEU A 143 -14.00 13.09 -4.61
C LEU A 143 -12.52 12.93 -4.97
N ASP A 144 -11.59 13.08 -4.01
CA ASP A 144 -10.16 12.85 -4.25
C ASP A 144 -9.85 11.41 -4.67
N THR A 145 -10.76 10.46 -4.41
CA THR A 145 -10.65 9.07 -4.85
C THR A 145 -10.61 8.99 -6.38
N PHE A 146 -11.37 9.85 -7.07
CA PHE A 146 -11.35 9.92 -8.53
C PHE A 146 -10.04 10.53 -9.03
N LEU A 147 -9.49 11.52 -8.33
CA LEU A 147 -8.20 12.10 -8.64
C LEU A 147 -7.07 11.06 -8.48
N LEU A 148 -7.09 10.29 -7.40
CA LEU A 148 -6.15 9.19 -7.19
C LEU A 148 -6.22 8.16 -8.31
N LEU A 149 -7.43 7.71 -8.66
CA LEU A 149 -7.68 6.79 -9.77
C LEU A 149 -7.10 7.31 -11.09
N PHE A 150 -7.35 8.58 -11.38
CA PHE A 150 -6.82 9.24 -12.56
C PHE A 150 -5.28 9.25 -12.57
N LEU A 151 -4.64 9.54 -11.43
CA LEU A 151 -3.18 9.59 -11.30
C LEU A 151 -2.53 8.21 -11.42
N ILE A 152 -3.10 7.17 -10.81
CA ILE A 152 -2.60 5.80 -10.90
C ILE A 152 -2.59 5.35 -12.37
N ASN A 153 -3.66 5.63 -13.12
CA ASN A 153 -3.76 5.29 -14.55
C ASN A 153 -2.73 6.01 -15.44
N LYS A 154 -2.14 7.12 -14.98
CA LYS A 154 -1.10 7.87 -15.70
C LYS A 154 0.32 7.36 -15.42
N GLY A 155 0.50 6.46 -14.47
CA GLY A 155 1.78 5.85 -14.09
C GLY A 155 2.61 6.65 -13.07
N ILE A 156 3.57 5.96 -12.44
CA ILE A 156 4.28 6.45 -11.24
C ILE A 156 5.04 7.78 -11.45
N ARG A 157 5.60 8.01 -12.64
CA ARG A 157 6.33 9.26 -12.96
C ARG A 157 5.43 10.50 -12.93
N LYS A 158 4.18 10.36 -13.37
CA LYS A 158 3.21 11.47 -13.38
C LYS A 158 2.69 11.74 -11.99
N MET A 159 2.49 10.69 -11.20
CA MET A 159 2.17 10.79 -9.77
C MET A 159 3.30 11.48 -8.98
N GLU A 160 4.55 11.09 -9.18
CA GLU A 160 5.73 11.77 -8.60
C GLU A 160 5.76 13.26 -8.94
N ALA A 161 5.56 13.62 -10.21
CA ALA A 161 5.55 15.02 -10.64
C ALA A 161 4.40 15.82 -10.01
N PHE A 162 3.20 15.22 -9.93
CA PHE A 162 2.05 15.85 -9.28
C PHE A 162 2.33 16.14 -7.80
N ILE A 163 2.89 15.19 -7.08
CA ILE A 163 3.24 15.33 -5.66
C ILE A 163 4.33 16.41 -5.47
N ILE A 164 5.35 16.45 -6.33
CA ILE A 164 6.38 17.49 -6.27
C ILE A 164 5.77 18.89 -6.45
N VAL A 165 4.75 19.05 -7.29
CA VAL A 165 4.03 20.33 -7.43
C VAL A 165 3.30 20.70 -6.13
N LEU A 166 2.63 19.74 -5.48
CA LEU A 166 1.98 19.99 -4.18
C LEU A 166 2.98 20.40 -3.10
N VAL A 167 4.12 19.69 -3.02
CA VAL A 167 5.21 20.04 -2.10
C VAL A 167 5.75 21.44 -2.38
N ALA A 168 5.90 21.81 -3.66
CA ALA A 168 6.33 23.16 -4.03
C ALA A 168 5.31 24.22 -3.60
N ILE A 169 4.00 23.97 -3.75
CA ILE A 169 2.94 24.88 -3.28
C ILE A 169 3.05 25.09 -1.77
N ILE A 170 3.20 24.01 -0.98
CA ILE A 170 3.36 24.10 0.47
C ILE A 170 4.61 24.91 0.82
N GLY A 171 5.75 24.55 0.23
CA GLY A 171 7.03 25.22 0.48
C GLY A 171 7.02 26.70 0.13
N PHE A 172 6.50 27.07 -1.04
CA PHE A 172 6.39 28.48 -1.43
C PHE A 172 5.45 29.26 -0.51
N SER A 173 4.32 28.67 -0.12
CA SER A 173 3.38 29.31 0.80
C SER A 173 4.06 29.67 2.12
N PHE A 174 4.77 28.73 2.75
CA PHE A 174 5.48 29.01 4.01
C PHE A 174 6.72 29.88 3.85
N ILE A 175 7.36 29.93 2.68
CA ILE A 175 8.41 30.92 2.40
C ILE A 175 7.83 32.34 2.45
N PHE A 176 6.66 32.56 1.85
CA PHE A 176 6.00 33.87 1.90
C PHE A 176 5.51 34.22 3.31
N GLU A 177 4.93 33.26 4.03
CA GLU A 177 4.53 33.45 5.44
C GLU A 177 5.71 33.89 6.31
N MET A 178 6.87 33.25 6.12
CA MET A 178 8.09 33.60 6.83
C MET A 178 8.62 35.00 6.49
N ILE A 179 8.39 35.48 5.26
CA ILE A 179 8.72 36.85 4.88
C ILE A 179 7.77 37.83 5.59
N PHE A 180 6.48 37.51 5.70
CA PHE A 180 5.51 38.36 6.39
C PHE A 180 5.70 38.38 7.91
N ALA A 181 6.11 37.26 8.51
CA ALA A 181 6.28 37.11 9.94
C ALA A 181 7.55 37.77 10.50
N GLU A 182 8.52 38.09 9.65
CA GLU A 182 9.81 38.72 10.02
C GLU A 182 10.45 38.10 11.29
N PRO A 183 10.79 36.79 11.27
CA PRO A 183 11.29 36.11 12.45
C PRO A 183 12.67 36.60 12.88
N GLU A 184 12.92 36.57 14.18
CA GLU A 184 14.20 36.91 14.79
C GLU A 184 15.21 35.77 14.55
N LEU A 185 15.93 35.84 13.41
CA LEU A 185 16.82 34.78 12.92
C LEU A 185 17.90 34.36 13.93
N ASP A 186 18.37 35.30 14.75
CA ASP A 186 19.31 35.02 15.84
C ASP A 186 18.69 34.07 16.88
N LYS A 187 17.45 34.33 17.30
CA LYS A 187 16.72 33.47 18.24
C LYS A 187 16.31 32.12 17.64
N VAL A 188 16.03 32.08 16.33
CA VAL A 188 15.78 30.82 15.61
C VAL A 188 17.01 29.90 15.71
N MET A 189 18.22 30.43 15.57
CA MET A 189 19.45 29.64 15.72
C MET A 189 19.64 29.15 17.16
N TYR A 190 19.30 29.95 18.17
CA TYR A 190 19.29 29.49 19.56
C TYR A 190 18.28 28.37 19.83
N GLY A 191 17.15 28.34 19.10
CA GLY A 191 16.16 27.27 19.17
C GLY A 191 16.68 25.89 18.72
N LEU A 192 17.77 25.84 17.96
CA LEU A 192 18.44 24.60 17.57
C LEU A 192 19.31 24.00 18.68
N ILE A 193 19.55 24.74 19.77
CA ILE A 193 20.27 24.26 20.94
C ILE A 193 19.29 23.48 21.83
N PRO A 194 19.61 22.23 22.22
CA PRO A 194 18.74 21.43 23.06
C PRO A 194 18.34 22.12 24.37
N SER A 195 17.03 22.33 24.55
CA SER A 195 16.43 22.87 25.77
C SER A 195 15.03 22.28 25.97
N MET A 196 14.63 22.07 27.24
CA MET A 196 13.31 21.56 27.60
C MET A 196 12.76 22.39 28.76
N PRO A 197 11.90 23.38 28.48
CA PRO A 197 11.45 24.35 29.50
C PRO A 197 10.64 23.73 30.64
N ASN A 198 9.72 22.80 30.34
CA ASN A 198 8.82 22.20 31.33
C ASN A 198 8.23 20.86 30.83
N SER A 199 7.34 20.26 31.64
CA SER A 199 6.66 19.00 31.32
C SER A 199 5.68 19.11 30.15
N ALA A 200 5.04 20.26 29.94
CA ALA A 200 4.16 20.50 28.80
C ALA A 200 4.96 20.51 27.47
N ALA A 201 6.16 21.10 27.48
CA ALA A 201 7.08 21.06 26.34
C ALA A 201 7.51 19.62 26.01
N LEU A 202 7.64 18.75 27.02
CA LEU A 202 7.88 17.33 26.80
C LEU A 202 6.70 16.64 26.12
N TYR A 203 5.47 16.98 26.46
CA TYR A 203 4.29 16.42 25.79
C TYR A 203 4.24 16.83 24.30
N ILE A 204 4.46 18.12 23.99
CA ILE A 204 4.53 18.58 22.59
C ILE A 204 5.71 17.94 21.86
N ALA A 205 6.88 17.86 22.50
CA ALA A 205 8.06 17.22 21.89
C ALA A 205 7.80 15.74 21.54
N ILE A 206 7.09 15.00 22.40
CA ILE A 206 6.65 13.63 22.09
C ILE A 206 5.70 13.62 20.89
N GLY A 207 4.74 14.55 20.84
CA GLY A 207 3.85 14.76 19.70
C GLY A 207 4.62 14.98 18.40
N ILE A 208 5.57 15.93 18.38
CA ILE A 208 6.44 16.22 17.23
C ILE A 208 7.18 14.97 16.77
N ILE A 209 7.79 14.20 17.69
CA ILE A 209 8.53 12.98 17.34
C ILE A 209 7.59 11.90 16.77
N GLY A 210 6.42 11.72 17.39
CA GLY A 210 5.43 10.72 16.97
C GLY A 210 4.82 11.04 15.60
N ALA A 211 4.49 12.31 15.37
CA ALA A 211 3.87 12.76 14.12
C ALA A 211 4.88 12.73 12.96
N THR A 212 6.12 13.14 13.20
CA THR A 212 7.18 13.08 12.18
C THR A 212 7.53 11.63 11.79
N VAL A 213 7.75 10.69 12.73
CA VAL A 213 8.16 9.33 12.34
C VAL A 213 6.93 8.44 12.07
N MET A 214 6.35 8.56 10.87
CA MET A 214 5.17 7.77 10.53
C MET A 214 5.48 6.30 10.16
N PRO A 215 4.76 5.31 10.73
CA PRO A 215 5.00 3.89 10.43
C PRO A 215 4.65 3.50 9.00
N HIS A 216 3.53 4.00 8.46
CA HIS A 216 3.07 3.65 7.11
C HIS A 216 4.10 4.07 6.05
N ASN A 217 4.84 5.16 6.28
CA ASN A 217 5.93 5.61 5.43
C ASN A 217 7.12 4.64 5.40
N LEU A 218 7.37 3.89 6.47
CA LEU A 218 8.39 2.83 6.46
C LEU A 218 7.98 1.67 5.54
N TYR A 219 6.70 1.30 5.50
CA TYR A 219 6.22 0.30 4.55
C TYR A 219 6.27 0.85 3.12
N LEU A 220 5.76 2.06 2.93
CA LEU A 220 5.71 2.76 1.66
C LEU A 220 7.10 2.86 1.00
N HIS A 221 8.09 3.39 1.73
CA HIS A 221 9.43 3.61 1.19
C HIS A 221 10.11 2.29 0.79
N SER A 222 9.96 1.24 1.60
CA SER A 222 10.52 -0.08 1.30
C SER A 222 9.97 -0.68 0.00
N SER A 223 8.76 -0.29 -0.42
CA SER A 223 8.16 -0.73 -1.68
C SER A 223 8.48 0.22 -2.84
N LEU A 224 8.35 1.54 -2.65
CA LEU A 224 8.54 2.52 -3.73
C LEU A 224 9.95 2.49 -4.34
N VAL A 225 10.97 2.19 -3.55
CA VAL A 225 12.34 2.03 -4.07
C VAL A 225 12.48 0.87 -5.06
N GLN A 226 11.55 -0.09 -5.04
CA GLN A 226 11.51 -1.23 -5.96
C GLN A 226 10.88 -0.88 -7.33
N THR A 227 10.29 0.31 -7.48
CA THR A 227 9.81 0.81 -8.79
C THR A 227 10.96 1.12 -9.76
N ARG A 228 12.17 1.32 -9.23
CA ARG A 228 13.38 1.59 -10.02
C ARG A 228 14.01 0.29 -10.48
N LYS A 229 14.16 0.12 -11.80
CA LYS A 229 14.93 -0.98 -12.38
C LYS A 229 16.41 -0.59 -12.45
N PHE A 230 17.29 -1.35 -11.81
CA PHE A 230 18.73 -1.12 -11.78
C PHE A 230 19.51 -2.43 -11.74
N ASP A 231 20.80 -2.36 -12.08
CA ASP A 231 21.71 -3.50 -12.08
C ASP A 231 21.81 -4.15 -10.68
N ARG A 232 21.59 -5.46 -10.63
CA ARG A 232 21.58 -6.27 -9.41
C ARG A 232 22.96 -6.78 -9.00
N THR A 233 24.02 -6.43 -9.72
CA THR A 233 25.40 -6.68 -9.26
C THR A 233 25.67 -5.98 -7.92
N PRO A 234 26.67 -6.44 -7.14
CA PRO A 234 27.03 -5.77 -5.89
C PRO A 234 27.37 -4.28 -6.07
N ALA A 235 27.96 -3.89 -7.21
CA ALA A 235 28.24 -2.50 -7.53
C ALA A 235 26.96 -1.70 -7.80
N GLY A 236 26.01 -2.27 -8.55
CA GLY A 236 24.71 -1.65 -8.82
C GLY A 236 23.87 -1.44 -7.55
N ILE A 237 23.86 -2.41 -6.64
CA ILE A 237 23.20 -2.28 -5.32
C ILE A 237 23.83 -1.16 -4.50
N LYS A 238 25.18 -1.08 -4.40
CA LYS A 238 25.85 0.03 -3.70
C LYS A 238 25.49 1.39 -4.28
N GLN A 239 25.42 1.47 -5.61
CA GLN A 239 25.02 2.70 -6.31
C GLN A 239 23.57 3.08 -6.00
N ALA A 240 22.64 2.14 -6.07
CA ALA A 240 21.24 2.37 -5.74
C ALA A 240 21.06 2.85 -4.28
N LEU A 241 21.76 2.23 -3.33
CA LEU A 241 21.77 2.66 -1.92
C LEU A 241 22.30 4.09 -1.76
N LYS A 242 23.40 4.45 -2.45
CA LYS A 242 23.96 5.81 -2.41
C LYS A 242 23.00 6.85 -2.96
N TYR A 243 22.38 6.59 -4.11
CA TYR A 243 21.43 7.54 -4.71
C TYR A 243 20.13 7.66 -3.92
N ASN A 244 19.61 6.55 -3.38
CA ASN A 244 18.44 6.62 -2.52
C ASN A 244 18.74 7.39 -1.22
N PHE A 245 19.94 7.25 -0.63
CA PHE A 245 20.31 8.06 0.54
C PHE A 245 20.31 9.55 0.22
N ILE A 246 20.83 9.95 -0.95
CA ILE A 246 20.80 11.36 -1.41
C ILE A 246 19.35 11.82 -1.64
N ASP A 247 18.53 11.01 -2.34
CA ASP A 247 17.11 11.29 -2.59
C ASP A 247 16.35 11.52 -1.26
N SER A 248 16.52 10.60 -0.31
CA SER A 248 15.92 10.67 1.03
C SER A 248 16.40 11.86 1.83
N THR A 249 17.69 12.18 1.76
CA THR A 249 18.26 13.32 2.48
C THR A 249 17.67 14.62 1.96
N ILE A 250 17.59 14.81 0.65
CA ILE A 250 17.03 16.03 0.06
C ILE A 250 15.55 16.14 0.40
N ALA A 251 14.77 15.09 0.12
CA ALA A 251 13.32 15.11 0.30
C ALA A 251 12.90 15.32 1.76
N LEU A 252 13.52 14.62 2.72
CA LEU A 252 13.18 14.77 4.14
C LEU A 252 13.66 16.10 4.73
N ASN A 253 14.78 16.67 4.25
CA ASN A 253 15.17 18.02 4.67
C ASN A 253 14.21 19.08 4.15
N LEU A 254 13.63 18.92 2.95
CA LEU A 254 12.55 19.80 2.50
C LEU A 254 11.33 19.72 3.43
N ALA A 255 10.94 18.53 3.89
CA ALA A 255 9.88 18.35 4.90
C ALA A 255 10.24 19.02 6.23
N PHE A 256 11.47 18.84 6.70
CA PHE A 256 11.95 19.51 7.90
C PHE A 256 11.87 21.04 7.78
N PHE A 257 12.25 21.63 6.64
CA PHE A 257 12.15 23.07 6.46
C PHE A 257 10.71 23.58 6.48
N VAL A 258 9.74 22.81 5.96
CA VAL A 258 8.32 23.15 6.05
C VAL A 258 7.86 23.12 7.52
N ASN A 259 8.12 22.04 8.25
CA ASN A 259 7.74 21.93 9.66
C ASN A 259 8.43 23.01 10.54
N ALA A 260 9.71 23.27 10.29
CA ALA A 260 10.43 24.35 10.95
C ALA A 260 9.82 25.73 10.62
N ALA A 261 9.40 25.97 9.37
CA ALA A 261 8.75 27.21 8.99
C ALA A 261 7.39 27.39 9.69
N ILE A 262 6.60 26.32 9.86
CA ILE A 262 5.34 26.36 10.61
C ILE A 262 5.58 26.73 12.08
N LEU A 263 6.55 26.07 12.73
CA LEU A 263 6.89 26.36 14.12
C LEU A 263 7.43 27.80 14.28
N ILE A 264 8.32 28.24 13.39
CA ILE A 264 8.88 29.60 13.41
C ILE A 264 7.78 30.63 13.17
N LEU A 265 6.86 30.40 12.23
CA LEU A 265 5.71 31.25 11.98
C LEU A 265 4.87 31.41 13.25
N ALA A 266 4.50 30.29 13.90
CA ALA A 266 3.73 30.33 15.13
C ALA A 266 4.47 31.06 16.27
N ALA A 267 5.77 30.87 16.39
CA ALA A 267 6.59 31.56 17.39
C ALA A 267 6.74 33.07 17.11
N ALA A 268 7.00 33.45 15.86
CA ALA A 268 7.19 34.85 15.46
C ALA A 268 5.88 35.65 15.51
N THR A 269 4.75 34.99 15.21
CA THR A 269 3.44 35.63 15.11
C THR A 269 2.64 35.53 16.42
N PHE A 270 2.57 34.37 17.07
CA PHE A 270 1.68 34.17 18.23
C PHE A 270 2.41 34.32 19.57
N TYR A 271 3.52 33.59 19.76
CA TYR A 271 4.29 33.63 21.01
C TYR A 271 4.82 35.05 21.31
N LYS A 272 5.33 35.75 20.30
CA LYS A 272 5.81 37.14 20.43
C LYS A 272 4.72 38.12 20.87
N ASN A 273 3.47 37.87 20.48
CA ASN A 273 2.30 38.66 20.84
C ASN A 273 1.60 38.17 22.12
N GLY A 274 2.20 37.22 22.86
CA GLY A 274 1.67 36.69 24.12
C GLY A 274 0.50 35.73 23.98
N MET A 275 0.23 35.22 22.77
CA MET A 275 -0.85 34.27 22.50
C MET A 275 -0.35 32.84 22.58
N PHE A 276 -0.24 32.32 23.81
CA PHE A 276 0.30 30.98 24.06
C PHE A 276 -0.72 29.85 23.82
N GLU A 277 -2.01 30.15 23.79
CA GLU A 277 -3.07 29.13 23.69
C GLU A 277 -3.45 28.74 22.24
N VAL A 278 -2.79 29.33 21.23
CA VAL A 278 -3.08 29.02 19.82
C VAL A 278 -2.51 27.64 19.47
N ALA A 279 -3.36 26.63 19.55
CA ALA A 279 -3.03 25.24 19.23
C ALA A 279 -3.82 24.68 18.03
N GLU A 280 -4.98 25.25 17.72
CA GLU A 280 -5.81 24.77 16.61
C GLU A 280 -5.46 25.45 15.27
N ILE A 281 -5.62 24.72 14.17
CA ILE A 281 -5.30 25.18 12.82
C ILE A 281 -6.20 26.36 12.41
N GLN A 282 -7.48 26.30 12.82
CA GLN A 282 -8.48 27.34 12.59
C GLN A 282 -8.11 28.64 13.29
N ASP A 283 -7.73 28.55 14.58
CA ASP A 283 -7.28 29.71 15.36
C ASP A 283 -6.07 30.36 14.72
N ALA A 284 -5.07 29.54 14.35
CA ALA A 284 -3.87 30.04 13.68
C ALA A 284 -4.25 30.85 12.43
N HIS A 285 -5.07 30.29 11.54
CA HIS A 285 -5.52 30.98 10.33
C HIS A 285 -6.24 32.31 10.63
N GLN A 286 -7.15 32.33 11.60
CA GLN A 286 -7.92 33.52 11.97
C GLN A 286 -7.00 34.67 12.42
N PHE A 287 -5.91 34.35 13.11
CA PHE A 287 -4.99 35.34 13.65
C PHE A 287 -3.87 35.75 12.68
N LEU A 288 -3.66 35.04 11.56
CA LEU A 288 -2.61 35.40 10.59
C LEU A 288 -2.85 36.79 9.96
N GLU A 289 -4.05 37.09 9.44
CA GLU A 289 -4.34 38.39 8.83
C GLU A 289 -4.11 39.58 9.79
N PRO A 290 -4.72 39.62 10.99
CA PRO A 290 -4.58 40.78 11.87
C PRO A 290 -3.14 41.00 12.38
N LEU A 291 -2.35 39.92 12.50
CA LEU A 291 -0.98 40.02 13.05
C LEU A 291 0.07 40.28 11.98
N LEU A 292 -0.11 39.71 10.78
CA LEU A 292 0.81 39.88 9.66
C LEU A 292 0.42 41.06 8.74
N GLY A 293 -0.77 41.63 8.94
CA GLY A 293 -1.24 42.81 8.22
C GLY A 293 -1.56 42.57 6.75
N THR A 294 -1.73 41.32 6.34
CA THR A 294 -1.96 40.93 4.93
C THR A 294 -2.98 39.81 4.79
N LYS A 295 -3.87 39.96 3.81
CA LYS A 295 -4.84 38.93 3.41
C LYS A 295 -4.20 37.73 2.74
N TRP A 296 -2.96 37.86 2.28
CA TRP A 296 -2.27 36.79 1.57
C TRP A 296 -1.84 35.66 2.50
N ALA A 297 -1.53 35.95 3.76
CA ALA A 297 -1.13 34.95 4.75
C ALA A 297 -2.21 33.86 4.93
N PRO A 298 -3.42 34.16 5.46
CA PRO A 298 -4.46 33.13 5.64
C PRO A 298 -4.77 32.34 4.36
N ILE A 299 -4.80 33.02 3.19
CA ILE A 299 -5.03 32.36 1.89
C ILE A 299 -3.93 31.34 1.57
N LEU A 300 -2.67 31.72 1.69
CA LEU A 300 -1.53 30.84 1.43
C LEU A 300 -1.50 29.67 2.42
N PHE A 301 -1.79 29.93 3.68
CA PHE A 301 -1.94 28.91 4.71
C PHE A 301 -3.02 27.88 4.35
N ALA A 302 -4.22 28.33 3.98
CA ALA A 302 -5.33 27.45 3.59
C ALA A 302 -5.03 26.65 2.31
N VAL A 303 -4.42 27.29 1.30
CA VAL A 303 -3.98 26.61 0.06
C VAL A 303 -2.93 25.53 0.35
N ALA A 304 -1.95 25.84 1.20
CA ALA A 304 -0.94 24.88 1.63
C ALA A 304 -1.56 23.71 2.40
N LEU A 305 -2.57 23.97 3.24
CA LEU A 305 -3.25 22.94 4.01
C LEU A 305 -4.04 21.97 3.12
N ILE A 306 -4.72 22.48 2.09
CA ILE A 306 -5.38 21.65 1.07
C ILE A 306 -4.35 20.82 0.30
N ALA A 307 -3.24 21.44 -0.12
CA ALA A 307 -2.17 20.73 -0.83
C ALA A 307 -1.54 19.61 0.02
N ALA A 308 -1.34 19.86 1.32
CA ALA A 308 -0.84 18.88 2.28
C ALA A 308 -1.80 17.68 2.40
N GLY A 309 -3.09 17.91 2.67
CA GLY A 309 -4.09 16.84 2.75
C GLY A 309 -4.20 16.01 1.46
N GLN A 310 -4.22 16.68 0.30
CA GLN A 310 -4.31 16.02 -1.00
C GLN A 310 -3.10 15.14 -1.32
N SER A 311 -1.91 15.58 -0.90
CA SER A 311 -0.66 14.89 -1.18
C SER A 311 -0.49 13.62 -0.33
N SER A 312 -0.83 13.69 0.96
CA SER A 312 -0.75 12.54 1.89
C SER A 312 -1.78 11.43 1.56
N THR A 313 -2.90 11.81 0.97
CA THR A 313 -3.94 10.88 0.50
C THR A 313 -3.43 9.84 -0.50
N VAL A 314 -2.53 10.25 -1.40
CA VAL A 314 -1.93 9.36 -2.38
C VAL A 314 -1.03 8.33 -1.67
N THR A 315 -0.26 8.79 -0.69
CA THR A 315 0.71 7.96 0.03
C THR A 315 0.04 6.99 0.98
N GLY A 316 -1.02 7.41 1.68
CA GLY A 316 -1.82 6.54 2.55
C GLY A 316 -2.44 5.37 1.80
N THR A 317 -2.97 5.62 0.59
CA THR A 317 -3.58 4.56 -0.23
C THR A 317 -2.56 3.53 -0.70
N LEU A 318 -1.39 3.97 -1.16
CA LEU A 318 -0.29 3.09 -1.56
C LEU A 318 0.25 2.29 -0.37
N ALA A 319 0.42 2.94 0.78
CA ALA A 319 0.88 2.28 2.00
C ALA A 319 -0.11 1.19 2.45
N GLY A 320 -1.42 1.46 2.40
CA GLY A 320 -2.46 0.46 2.67
C GLY A 320 -2.37 -0.73 1.72
N GLN A 321 -2.17 -0.48 0.42
CA GLN A 321 -1.97 -1.54 -0.57
C GLN A 321 -0.78 -2.44 -0.21
N ILE A 322 0.37 -1.83 0.09
CA ILE A 322 1.60 -2.53 0.46
C ILE A 322 1.39 -3.37 1.74
N VAL A 323 0.78 -2.78 2.77
CA VAL A 323 0.52 -3.44 4.05
C VAL A 323 -0.38 -4.65 3.86
N MET A 324 -1.47 -4.52 3.10
CA MET A 324 -2.42 -5.62 2.92
C MET A 324 -1.88 -6.74 2.02
N GLU A 325 -1.26 -6.40 0.88
CA GLU A 325 -0.63 -7.41 0.01
C GLU A 325 0.53 -8.08 0.72
N GLY A 326 1.30 -7.31 1.50
CA GLY A 326 2.45 -7.77 2.26
C GLY A 326 2.06 -8.73 3.37
N TYR A 327 1.17 -8.32 4.28
CA TYR A 327 0.78 -9.15 5.42
C TYR A 327 -0.22 -10.27 5.07
N LEU A 328 -1.24 -9.97 4.24
CA LEU A 328 -2.35 -10.90 3.99
C LEU A 328 -2.28 -11.63 2.64
N ASN A 329 -1.43 -11.17 1.71
CA ASN A 329 -1.45 -11.63 0.31
C ASN A 329 -2.81 -11.44 -0.38
N LEU A 330 -3.60 -10.48 0.09
CA LEU A 330 -4.90 -10.14 -0.45
C LEU A 330 -4.72 -9.00 -1.45
N ARG A 331 -5.34 -9.11 -2.62
CA ARG A 331 -5.32 -8.07 -3.67
C ARG A 331 -6.72 -7.55 -3.88
N ILE A 332 -6.90 -6.25 -3.70
CA ILE A 332 -8.12 -5.52 -4.01
C ILE A 332 -7.76 -4.34 -4.90
N GLN A 333 -8.69 -3.91 -5.74
CA GLN A 333 -8.46 -2.77 -6.60
C GLN A 333 -8.22 -1.49 -5.77
N PRO A 334 -7.26 -0.63 -6.13
CA PRO A 334 -6.89 0.55 -5.33
C PRO A 334 -8.06 1.48 -4.97
N TRP A 335 -9.04 1.66 -5.87
CA TRP A 335 -10.21 2.49 -5.60
C TRP A 335 -11.18 1.89 -4.58
N VAL A 336 -11.37 0.57 -4.61
CA VAL A 336 -12.21 -0.12 -3.63
C VAL A 336 -11.60 0.05 -2.25
N ARG A 337 -10.28 -0.17 -2.14
CA ARG A 337 -9.54 0.09 -0.91
C ARG A 337 -9.74 1.52 -0.45
N ARG A 338 -9.51 2.49 -1.34
CA ARG A 338 -9.60 3.91 -1.01
C ARG A 338 -10.98 4.26 -0.47
N ILE A 339 -12.06 3.79 -1.09
CA ILE A 339 -13.42 4.00 -0.58
C ILE A 339 -13.58 3.38 0.81
N ILE A 340 -13.12 2.14 1.02
CA ILE A 340 -13.23 1.47 2.32
C ILE A 340 -12.47 2.24 3.41
N THR A 341 -11.20 2.56 3.19
CA THR A 341 -10.37 3.29 4.18
C THR A 341 -10.95 4.68 4.44
N ARG A 342 -11.43 5.35 3.39
CA ARG A 342 -12.05 6.68 3.47
C ARG A 342 -13.36 6.65 4.25
N LEU A 343 -14.20 5.63 4.07
CA LEU A 343 -15.42 5.46 4.86
C LEU A 343 -15.11 5.13 6.32
N ILE A 344 -14.11 4.28 6.58
CA ILE A 344 -13.67 3.96 7.95
C ILE A 344 -13.14 5.20 8.67
N ALA A 345 -12.45 6.11 7.97
CA ALA A 345 -11.97 7.37 8.53
C ALA A 345 -13.09 8.41 8.70
N ILE A 346 -13.91 8.63 7.66
CA ILE A 346 -14.91 9.71 7.63
C ILE A 346 -16.11 9.43 8.51
N VAL A 347 -16.67 8.21 8.47
CA VAL A 347 -17.96 7.94 9.13
C VAL A 347 -17.88 8.21 10.64
N PRO A 348 -16.87 7.73 11.38
CA PRO A 348 -16.74 8.06 12.80
C PRO A 348 -16.55 9.57 13.03
N ALA A 349 -15.77 10.23 12.19
CA ALA A 349 -15.50 11.66 12.32
C ALA A 349 -16.77 12.51 12.13
N VAL A 350 -17.55 12.24 11.09
CA VAL A 350 -18.81 12.95 10.81
C VAL A 350 -19.80 12.72 11.94
N VAL A 351 -19.92 11.50 12.46
CA VAL A 351 -20.80 11.21 13.61
C VAL A 351 -20.36 12.02 14.84
N VAL A 352 -19.07 12.06 15.15
CA VAL A 352 -18.55 12.84 16.29
C VAL A 352 -18.80 14.33 16.10
N ILE A 353 -18.56 14.88 14.91
CA ILE A 353 -18.78 16.30 14.60
C ILE A 353 -20.27 16.65 14.70
N LEU A 354 -21.18 15.79 14.23
CA LEU A 354 -22.62 16.01 14.32
C LEU A 354 -23.14 16.02 15.76
N ILE A 355 -22.54 15.21 16.65
CA ILE A 355 -22.98 15.08 18.05
C ILE A 355 -22.34 16.16 18.93
N TYR A 356 -21.05 16.42 18.77
CA TYR A 356 -20.26 17.25 19.68
C TYR A 356 -19.81 18.60 19.09
N GLY A 357 -20.09 18.86 17.81
CA GLY A 357 -19.73 20.08 17.11
C GLY A 357 -18.29 20.09 16.57
N GLU A 358 -17.96 21.17 15.86
CA GLU A 358 -16.68 21.35 15.16
C GLU A 358 -15.49 21.51 16.12
N SER A 359 -15.69 22.01 17.33
CA SER A 359 -14.63 22.18 18.35
C SER A 359 -13.97 20.87 18.81
N VAL A 360 -14.50 19.70 18.40
CA VAL A 360 -13.89 18.40 18.71
C VAL A 360 -12.85 17.98 17.65
N THR A 361 -12.77 18.66 16.50
CA THR A 361 -11.83 18.25 15.43
C THR A 361 -10.37 18.32 15.84
N GLY A 362 -9.97 19.31 16.65
CA GLY A 362 -8.60 19.39 17.17
C GLY A 362 -8.24 18.16 18.02
N LYS A 363 -9.15 17.70 18.88
CA LYS A 363 -8.97 16.48 19.69
C LYS A 363 -8.92 15.22 18.84
N LEU A 364 -9.73 15.14 17.77
CA LEU A 364 -9.70 14.02 16.82
C LEU A 364 -8.35 13.96 16.07
N LEU A 365 -7.80 15.11 15.67
CA LEU A 365 -6.48 15.19 15.05
C LEU A 365 -5.36 14.73 16.00
N ILE A 366 -5.41 15.11 17.27
CA ILE A 366 -4.42 14.65 18.25
C ILE A 366 -4.56 13.13 18.47
N LEU A 367 -5.79 12.64 18.65
CA LEU A 367 -6.08 11.21 18.83
C LEU A 367 -5.56 10.37 17.65
N SER A 368 -5.69 10.85 16.42
CA SER A 368 -5.17 10.13 15.26
C SER A 368 -3.66 9.97 15.32
N GLN A 369 -2.93 10.97 15.81
CA GLN A 369 -1.47 10.87 16.01
C GLN A 369 -1.10 9.88 17.11
N VAL A 370 -1.88 9.82 18.19
CA VAL A 370 -1.70 8.81 19.23
C VAL A 370 -1.80 7.40 18.65
N ILE A 371 -2.85 7.14 17.87
CA ILE A 371 -3.07 5.84 17.19
C ILE A 371 -1.91 5.53 16.22
N LEU A 372 -1.44 6.52 15.47
CA LEU A 372 -0.31 6.38 14.56
C LEU A 372 0.98 6.01 15.31
N SER A 373 1.26 6.70 16.43
CA SER A 373 2.44 6.47 17.26
C SER A 373 2.48 5.06 17.87
N LEU A 374 1.32 4.50 18.23
CA LEU A 374 1.19 3.15 18.78
C LEU A 374 1.71 2.08 17.82
N GLN A 375 1.50 2.27 16.51
CA GLN A 375 1.94 1.33 15.49
C GLN A 375 3.46 1.39 15.22
N LEU A 376 4.12 2.47 15.61
CA LEU A 376 5.49 2.77 15.20
C LEU A 376 6.51 1.72 15.67
N GLY A 377 6.41 1.27 16.92
CA GLY A 377 7.29 0.22 17.47
C GLY A 377 7.19 -1.08 16.67
N PHE A 378 5.99 -1.44 16.21
CA PHE A 378 5.72 -2.64 15.44
C PHE A 378 6.29 -2.60 14.00
N ALA A 379 6.63 -1.42 13.49
CA ALA A 379 7.30 -1.26 12.20
C ALA A 379 8.83 -1.14 12.35
N ILE A 380 9.30 -0.30 13.28
CA ILE A 380 10.73 -0.01 13.47
C ILE A 380 11.50 -1.24 13.94
N ILE A 381 10.99 -1.98 14.94
CA ILE A 381 11.73 -3.10 15.52
C ILE A 381 11.97 -4.22 14.49
N PRO A 382 10.95 -4.72 13.76
CA PRO A 382 11.18 -5.67 12.67
C PRO A 382 12.14 -5.15 11.61
N LEU A 383 12.03 -3.87 11.23
CA LEU A 383 12.90 -3.25 10.25
C LEU A 383 14.37 -3.34 10.69
N ILE A 384 14.69 -2.93 11.92
CA ILE A 384 16.05 -3.01 12.48
C ILE A 384 16.55 -4.45 12.47
N HIS A 385 15.71 -5.42 12.87
CA HIS A 385 16.10 -6.83 12.83
C HIS A 385 16.45 -7.30 11.41
N PHE A 386 15.63 -6.96 10.41
CA PHE A 386 15.82 -7.45 9.04
C PHE A 386 17.07 -6.86 8.39
N VAL A 387 17.30 -5.55 8.53
CA VAL A 387 18.48 -4.90 7.95
C VAL A 387 19.78 -5.22 8.70
N SER A 388 19.68 -5.72 9.93
CA SER A 388 20.83 -6.22 10.71
C SER A 388 21.19 -7.68 10.39
N ASP A 389 20.32 -8.41 9.70
CA ASP A 389 20.52 -9.84 9.44
C ASP A 389 21.45 -10.08 8.24
N LYS A 390 22.59 -10.73 8.49
CA LYS A 390 23.58 -11.04 7.44
C LYS A 390 23.06 -11.98 6.36
N SER A 391 22.21 -12.94 6.72
CA SER A 391 21.62 -13.91 5.79
C SER A 391 20.62 -13.22 4.87
N LYS A 392 19.68 -12.46 5.45
CA LYS A 392 18.66 -11.74 4.67
C LYS A 392 19.26 -10.65 3.78
N MET A 393 20.28 -9.94 4.27
CA MET A 393 20.85 -8.79 3.57
C MET A 393 21.99 -9.14 2.60
N LYS A 394 22.35 -10.42 2.44
CA LYS A 394 23.33 -10.89 1.43
C LYS A 394 24.62 -10.06 1.37
N GLY A 395 25.17 -9.70 2.54
CA GLY A 395 26.37 -8.87 2.66
C GLY A 395 26.14 -7.34 2.73
N PHE A 396 24.93 -6.85 2.52
CA PHE A 396 24.55 -5.41 2.60
C PHE A 396 23.91 -5.01 3.95
N HIS A 397 24.10 -5.82 4.98
CA HIS A 397 23.66 -5.53 6.34
C HIS A 397 24.24 -4.22 6.88
N ILE A 398 23.55 -3.61 7.84
CA ILE A 398 24.04 -2.38 8.49
C ILE A 398 25.27 -2.63 9.37
N SER A 399 26.09 -1.59 9.56
CA SER A 399 27.23 -1.66 10.48
C SER A 399 26.76 -1.70 11.94
N LYS A 400 27.62 -2.16 12.84
CA LYS A 400 27.33 -2.17 14.29
C LYS A 400 27.02 -0.77 14.83
N THR A 401 27.67 0.27 14.31
CA THR A 401 27.42 1.66 14.72
C THR A 401 26.02 2.12 14.33
N THR A 402 25.60 1.89 13.08
CA THR A 402 24.24 2.19 12.61
C THR A 402 23.20 1.36 13.36
N GLN A 403 23.52 0.11 13.69
CA GLN A 403 22.64 -0.76 14.47
C GLN A 403 22.43 -0.20 15.88
N VAL A 404 23.49 0.22 16.58
CA VAL A 404 23.40 0.84 17.92
C VAL A 404 22.58 2.12 17.85
N ALA A 405 22.85 3.00 16.88
CA ALA A 405 22.09 4.23 16.68
C ALA A 405 20.59 3.96 16.44
N ALA A 406 20.27 2.99 15.59
CA ALA A 406 18.88 2.62 15.30
C ALA A 406 18.16 2.05 16.54
N TRP A 407 18.83 1.24 17.36
CA TRP A 407 18.25 0.74 18.61
C TRP A 407 18.07 1.83 19.67
N ILE A 408 18.99 2.79 19.76
CA ILE A 408 18.81 3.96 20.64
C ILE A 408 17.57 4.75 20.21
N ILE A 409 17.41 5.01 18.91
CA ILE A 409 16.24 5.70 18.37
C ILE A 409 14.96 4.92 18.63
N ALA A 410 14.96 3.61 18.38
CA ALA A 410 13.83 2.75 18.67
C ALA A 410 13.47 2.77 20.16
N LEU A 411 14.47 2.73 21.06
CA LEU A 411 14.25 2.80 22.49
C LEU A 411 13.63 4.14 22.92
N ILE A 412 14.13 5.26 22.38
CA ILE A 412 13.58 6.59 22.63
C ILE A 412 12.11 6.62 22.19
N ILE A 413 11.85 6.31 20.92
CA ILE A 413 10.50 6.35 20.33
C ILE A 413 9.53 5.45 21.11
N VAL A 414 9.89 4.18 21.36
CA VAL A 414 9.01 3.24 22.07
C VAL A 414 8.76 3.68 23.51
N SER A 415 9.76 4.24 24.20
CA SER A 415 9.59 4.74 25.57
C SER A 415 8.69 5.96 25.62
N LEU A 416 8.85 6.89 24.68
CA LEU A 416 8.01 8.09 24.58
C LEU A 416 6.57 7.72 24.22
N ASN A 417 6.37 6.78 23.30
CA ASN A 417 5.03 6.31 22.95
C ASN A 417 4.37 5.54 24.10
N ALA A 418 5.14 4.72 24.84
CA ALA A 418 4.63 4.04 26.03
C ALA A 418 4.18 5.05 27.10
N LYS A 419 4.94 6.13 27.29
CA LYS A 419 4.55 7.23 28.18
C LYS A 419 3.28 7.92 27.69
N LEU A 420 3.21 8.29 26.41
CA LEU A 420 2.05 8.95 25.82
C LEU A 420 0.78 8.11 26.00
N VAL A 421 0.87 6.80 25.76
CA VAL A 421 -0.26 5.87 25.95
C VAL A 421 -0.67 5.78 27.40
N TYR A 422 0.29 5.77 28.32
CA TYR A 422 0.01 5.79 29.75
C TYR A 422 -0.69 7.08 30.18
N ASP A 423 -0.18 8.23 29.74
CA ASP A 423 -0.75 9.55 30.04
C ASP A 423 -2.18 9.66 29.47
N GLU A 424 -2.43 9.14 28.27
CA GLU A 424 -3.76 9.15 27.64
C GLU A 424 -4.75 8.21 28.35
N ILE A 425 -4.35 6.99 28.67
CA ILE A 425 -5.19 6.03 29.41
C ILE A 425 -5.53 6.58 30.79
N THR A 426 -4.56 7.18 31.49
CA THR A 426 -4.81 7.75 32.82
C THR A 426 -5.74 8.97 32.75
N SER A 427 -5.60 9.82 31.73
CA SER A 427 -6.52 10.93 31.45
C SER A 427 -7.96 10.44 31.20
N TRP A 428 -8.13 9.39 30.38
CA TRP A 428 -9.45 8.80 30.13
C TRP A 428 -10.06 8.19 31.39
N LEU A 429 -9.26 7.48 32.19
CA LEU A 429 -9.74 6.89 33.44
C LEU A 429 -10.15 7.94 34.47
N ALA A 430 -9.49 9.10 34.49
CA ALA A 430 -9.81 10.20 35.40
C ALA A 430 -11.07 10.98 34.97
N SER A 431 -11.33 11.07 33.67
CA SER A 431 -12.43 11.87 33.10
C SER A 431 -13.71 11.07 32.81
N ALA A 432 -13.63 9.73 32.77
CA ALA A 432 -14.76 8.90 32.40
C ALA A 432 -15.80 8.75 33.51
N GLU A 433 -17.09 8.80 33.12
CA GLU A 433 -18.21 8.49 34.02
C GLU A 433 -18.21 7.02 34.48
N GLN A 434 -17.64 6.11 33.67
CA GLN A 434 -17.52 4.67 33.97
C GLN A 434 -16.06 4.18 33.87
N PRO A 435 -15.17 4.54 34.82
CA PRO A 435 -13.74 4.19 34.77
C PRO A 435 -13.50 2.68 34.75
N LEU A 436 -14.35 1.90 35.43
CA LEU A 436 -14.20 0.45 35.52
C LEU A 436 -14.31 -0.24 34.15
N PHE A 437 -15.22 0.21 33.28
CA PHE A 437 -15.40 -0.37 31.96
C PHE A 437 -14.21 -0.08 31.05
N LEU A 438 -13.70 1.16 31.08
CA LEU A 438 -12.48 1.54 30.35
C LEU A 438 -11.27 0.76 30.87
N TRP A 439 -11.15 0.58 32.18
CA TRP A 439 -10.06 -0.18 32.77
C TRP A 439 -10.09 -1.64 32.33
N LEU A 440 -11.27 -2.29 32.33
CA LEU A 440 -11.43 -3.69 31.93
C LEU A 440 -11.23 -3.93 30.43
N THR A 441 -11.29 -2.89 29.59
CA THR A 441 -11.15 -3.01 28.13
C THR A 441 -9.78 -2.52 27.65
N VAL A 442 -9.43 -1.26 27.94
CA VAL A 442 -8.26 -0.58 27.38
C VAL A 442 -6.96 -1.07 28.01
N VAL A 443 -6.92 -1.29 29.33
CA VAL A 443 -5.69 -1.69 30.03
C VAL A 443 -5.23 -3.10 29.62
N PRO A 444 -6.09 -4.13 29.57
CA PRO A 444 -5.71 -5.45 29.05
C PRO A 444 -5.27 -5.40 27.59
N LEU A 445 -5.90 -4.58 26.76
CA LEU A 445 -5.49 -4.39 25.35
C LEU A 445 -4.08 -3.80 25.27
N ALA A 446 -3.80 -2.74 26.03
CA ALA A 446 -2.47 -2.13 26.08
C ALA A 446 -1.38 -3.11 26.55
N LEU A 447 -1.68 -3.91 27.59
CA LEU A 447 -0.77 -4.98 28.06
C LEU A 447 -0.58 -6.07 27.01
N GLY A 448 -1.63 -6.44 26.26
CA GLY A 448 -1.55 -7.38 25.15
C GLY A 448 -0.65 -6.87 24.01
N LEU A 449 -0.78 -5.60 23.64
CA LEU A 449 0.08 -4.94 22.67
C LEU A 449 1.54 -4.87 23.15
N LEU A 450 1.76 -4.55 24.42
CA LEU A 450 3.10 -4.59 25.02
C LEU A 450 3.70 -6.00 24.95
N GLY A 451 2.92 -7.03 25.30
CA GLY A 451 3.32 -8.43 25.18
C GLY A 451 3.68 -8.82 23.74
N LEU A 452 2.90 -8.36 22.76
CA LEU A 452 3.19 -8.57 21.35
C LEU A 452 4.49 -7.88 20.90
N LEU A 453 4.72 -6.64 21.36
CA LEU A 453 5.92 -5.87 21.06
C LEU A 453 7.17 -6.55 21.63
N LEU A 454 7.10 -7.03 22.88
CA LEU A 454 8.16 -7.81 23.51
C LEU A 454 8.42 -9.12 22.75
N TYR A 455 7.37 -9.81 22.33
CA TYR A 455 7.48 -11.01 21.50
C TYR A 455 8.21 -10.72 20.18
N ILE A 456 7.82 -9.66 19.46
CA ILE A 456 8.43 -9.25 18.19
C ILE A 456 9.91 -8.87 18.38
N THR A 457 10.24 -8.21 19.49
CA THR A 457 11.62 -7.83 19.83
C THR A 457 12.49 -9.06 20.15
N ALA A 458 11.96 -10.03 20.88
CA ALA A 458 12.73 -11.20 21.32
C ALA A 458 12.82 -12.31 20.25
N LYS A 459 11.76 -12.51 19.45
CA LYS A 459 11.65 -13.65 18.53
C LYS A 459 12.85 -13.82 17.60
N PRO A 460 13.41 -12.77 16.95
CA PRO A 460 14.53 -12.93 16.03
C PRO A 460 15.80 -13.48 16.69
N PHE A 461 16.00 -13.23 17.99
CA PHE A 461 17.13 -13.77 18.75
C PHE A 461 16.91 -15.24 19.11
N ILE A 462 15.68 -15.59 19.50
CA ILE A 462 15.30 -16.97 19.87
C ILE A 462 15.28 -17.89 18.64
N ALA A 463 14.77 -17.40 17.50
CA ALA A 463 14.68 -18.17 16.27
C ALA A 463 16.05 -18.45 15.64
N LYS A 464 17.04 -17.55 15.79
CA LYS A 464 18.42 -17.81 15.37
C LYS A 464 19.06 -18.99 16.10
N ALA A 465 18.71 -19.22 17.36
CA ALA A 465 19.15 -20.41 18.11
C ALA A 465 18.47 -21.70 17.64
N LYS A 466 17.31 -21.60 16.97
CA LYS A 466 16.48 -22.72 16.52
C LYS A 466 16.54 -23.00 15.02
N SER A 467 17.24 -22.15 14.25
CA SER A 467 17.55 -22.35 12.83
C SER A 467 18.60 -23.46 12.68
N ASN A 468 18.26 -24.68 13.10
CA ASN A 468 18.73 -25.84 12.37
C ASN A 468 18.28 -25.60 10.93
N ILE A 469 19.25 -25.52 10.03
CA ILE A 469 19.02 -25.53 8.61
C ILE A 469 18.28 -26.84 8.34
N GLU A 470 16.94 -26.81 8.28
CA GLU A 470 16.21 -27.82 7.54
C GLU A 470 16.61 -27.60 6.10
N ASN A 471 17.72 -28.26 5.74
CA ASN A 471 18.22 -28.37 4.41
C ASN A 471 17.16 -29.19 3.66
N HIS A 472 16.12 -28.53 3.15
CA HIS A 472 15.28 -29.06 2.09
C HIS A 472 16.06 -29.09 0.75
N SER A 473 17.38 -29.29 0.80
CA SER A 473 18.10 -29.89 -0.31
C SER A 473 17.68 -31.35 -0.30
N PRO A 474 16.89 -31.84 -1.27
CA PRO A 474 16.61 -33.25 -1.37
C PRO A 474 17.93 -33.92 -1.77
N HIS A 475 18.75 -34.30 -0.78
CA HIS A 475 20.01 -35.00 -1.01
C HIS A 475 19.82 -36.39 -1.67
N HIS A 476 18.56 -36.79 -1.91
CA HIS A 476 18.18 -37.99 -2.65
C HIS A 476 17.03 -37.75 -3.63
N LEU A 477 17.10 -36.72 -4.49
CA LEU A 477 16.19 -36.67 -5.63
C LEU A 477 16.65 -37.64 -6.73
N LYS A 478 16.38 -38.93 -6.57
CA LYS A 478 16.35 -39.85 -7.71
C LYS A 478 15.03 -39.60 -8.43
N LEU A 479 15.09 -38.88 -9.55
CA LEU A 479 13.98 -38.84 -10.50
C LEU A 479 13.77 -40.26 -11.04
N GLU A 480 12.79 -40.96 -10.48
CA GLU A 480 12.28 -42.20 -11.05
C GLU A 480 11.48 -41.87 -12.30
N TYR A 481 12.20 -41.70 -13.40
CA TYR A 481 11.60 -41.64 -14.72
C TYR A 481 11.28 -43.06 -15.15
N THR A 482 10.02 -43.47 -15.00
CA THR A 482 9.50 -44.66 -15.70
C THR A 482 9.08 -44.19 -17.08
N PRO A 483 9.80 -44.53 -18.16
CA PRO A 483 9.28 -44.32 -19.50
C PRO A 483 8.03 -45.19 -19.62
N LYS A 484 6.85 -44.59 -19.45
CA LYS A 484 5.64 -45.21 -19.96
C LYS A 484 5.85 -45.35 -21.45
N GLU A 485 5.64 -46.56 -21.97
CA GLU A 485 5.55 -46.82 -23.40
C GLU A 485 4.74 -45.69 -24.04
N ALA A 486 5.28 -45.13 -25.13
CA ALA A 486 4.69 -44.01 -25.84
C ALA A 486 3.18 -44.17 -25.85
N TYR A 487 2.48 -43.22 -25.23
CA TYR A 487 1.04 -43.26 -25.02
C TYR A 487 0.34 -43.68 -26.33
N SER A 488 -0.08 -44.94 -26.42
CA SER A 488 -1.00 -45.44 -27.43
C SER A 488 -2.41 -44.95 -27.07
N LYS A 489 -2.57 -43.64 -26.89
CA LYS A 489 -3.86 -42.99 -26.63
C LYS A 489 -4.56 -42.84 -27.95
N LYS A 490 -5.73 -43.45 -28.06
CA LYS A 490 -6.46 -43.56 -29.32
C LYS A 490 -7.76 -42.78 -29.31
N ASN A 491 -8.23 -42.24 -28.17
CA ASN A 491 -9.52 -41.55 -28.11
C ASN A 491 -9.35 -40.09 -27.66
N ILE A 492 -9.47 -39.16 -28.59
CA ILE A 492 -9.24 -37.72 -28.35
C ILE A 492 -10.56 -36.96 -28.48
N ALA A 493 -10.98 -36.28 -27.42
CA ALA A 493 -12.12 -35.38 -27.47
C ALA A 493 -11.67 -33.98 -27.89
N ILE A 494 -12.42 -33.32 -28.77
CA ILE A 494 -12.15 -31.96 -29.24
C ILE A 494 -13.42 -31.15 -29.08
N SER A 495 -13.37 -30.05 -28.32
CA SER A 495 -14.51 -29.11 -28.27
C SER A 495 -14.46 -28.19 -29.49
N VAL A 496 -15.59 -28.03 -30.18
CA VAL A 496 -15.73 -27.12 -31.32
C VAL A 496 -16.87 -26.13 -31.10
N ASP A 497 -16.66 -24.88 -31.47
CA ASP A 497 -17.64 -23.78 -31.37
C ASP A 497 -17.83 -23.01 -32.68
N PHE A 498 -17.39 -23.60 -33.80
CA PHE A 498 -17.45 -23.05 -35.16
C PHE A 498 -16.72 -21.72 -35.33
N SER A 499 -15.71 -21.50 -34.48
CA SER A 499 -14.88 -20.31 -34.49
C SER A 499 -13.52 -20.55 -35.15
N LYS A 500 -12.68 -19.50 -35.18
CA LYS A 500 -11.27 -19.62 -35.58
C LYS A 500 -10.43 -20.44 -34.58
N ALA A 501 -10.88 -20.62 -33.34
CA ALA A 501 -10.16 -21.40 -32.33
C ALA A 501 -10.21 -22.91 -32.64
N ASP A 502 -11.22 -23.37 -33.37
CA ASP A 502 -11.36 -24.77 -33.79
C ASP A 502 -10.18 -25.22 -34.64
N GLU A 503 -9.67 -24.37 -35.54
CA GLU A 503 -8.54 -24.73 -36.41
C GLU A 503 -7.29 -25.07 -35.59
N VAL A 504 -7.01 -24.29 -34.55
CA VAL A 504 -5.88 -24.51 -33.65
C VAL A 504 -6.11 -25.78 -32.82
N ALA A 505 -7.32 -25.99 -32.30
CA ALA A 505 -7.69 -27.17 -31.53
C ALA A 505 -7.57 -28.46 -32.35
N LEU A 506 -8.12 -28.47 -33.56
CA LEU A 506 -8.08 -29.60 -34.49
C LEU A 506 -6.63 -29.93 -34.88
N ASN A 507 -5.83 -28.95 -35.28
CA ASN A 507 -4.45 -29.19 -35.70
C ASN A 507 -3.60 -29.79 -34.57
N ASN A 508 -3.72 -29.26 -33.35
CA ASN A 508 -2.99 -29.81 -32.20
C ASN A 508 -3.50 -31.20 -31.80
N ALA A 509 -4.80 -31.45 -31.91
CA ALA A 509 -5.35 -32.78 -31.66
C ALA A 509 -4.82 -33.81 -32.66
N PHE A 510 -4.72 -33.46 -33.95
CA PHE A 510 -4.17 -34.33 -34.97
C PHE A 510 -2.66 -34.56 -34.84
N GLU A 511 -1.90 -33.54 -34.41
CA GLU A 511 -0.49 -33.70 -34.06
C GLU A 511 -0.31 -34.65 -32.87
N LEU A 512 -1.24 -34.62 -31.90
CA LEU A 512 -1.21 -35.46 -30.71
C LEU A 512 -1.57 -36.93 -30.99
N GLY A 513 -2.58 -37.18 -31.83
CA GLY A 513 -3.13 -38.53 -32.05
C GLY A 513 -2.77 -39.21 -33.37
N GLY A 514 -2.35 -38.44 -34.39
CA GLY A 514 -2.11 -38.96 -35.75
C GLY A 514 -3.38 -39.51 -36.42
N ILE A 515 -3.21 -40.26 -37.51
CA ILE A 515 -4.35 -40.75 -38.33
C ILE A 515 -5.07 -41.96 -37.71
N ASP A 516 -4.39 -42.69 -36.83
CA ASP A 516 -4.89 -43.94 -36.25
C ASP A 516 -5.81 -43.74 -35.04
N ALA A 517 -5.80 -42.53 -34.46
CA ALA A 517 -6.68 -42.14 -33.37
C ALA A 517 -8.13 -41.90 -33.83
N GLN A 518 -9.04 -42.14 -32.91
CA GLN A 518 -10.46 -41.83 -32.94
C GLN A 518 -10.66 -40.47 -32.26
N TYR A 519 -11.31 -39.57 -32.98
CA TYR A 519 -11.58 -38.22 -32.52
C TYR A 519 -13.08 -38.04 -32.34
N THR A 520 -13.49 -37.38 -31.27
CA THR A 520 -14.90 -37.02 -31.06
C THR A 520 -15.02 -35.51 -30.97
N LEU A 521 -15.73 -34.91 -31.93
CA LEU A 521 -16.06 -33.49 -31.92
C LEU A 521 -17.25 -33.26 -31.00
N ILE A 522 -17.06 -32.42 -29.99
CA ILE A 522 -18.08 -32.08 -29.01
C ILE A 522 -18.51 -30.64 -29.23
N HIS A 523 -19.78 -30.43 -29.57
CA HIS A 523 -20.38 -29.11 -29.68
C HIS A 523 -21.54 -28.97 -28.69
N ILE A 524 -21.69 -27.78 -28.09
CA ILE A 524 -22.75 -27.50 -27.12
C ILE A 524 -23.65 -26.39 -27.67
N VAL A 525 -24.92 -26.70 -27.84
CA VAL A 525 -25.95 -25.76 -28.26
C VAL A 525 -26.39 -24.92 -27.05
N GLU A 526 -26.18 -23.60 -27.13
CA GLU A 526 -26.41 -22.64 -26.04
C GLU A 526 -27.71 -21.82 -26.19
N THR A 527 -28.61 -22.18 -27.11
CA THR A 527 -29.85 -21.43 -27.35
C THR A 527 -30.75 -21.36 -26.11
N VAL A 528 -31.58 -20.32 -26.03
CA VAL A 528 -32.52 -20.11 -24.90
C VAL A 528 -33.49 -21.29 -24.79
N GLY A 529 -33.89 -21.88 -25.92
CA GLY A 529 -34.67 -23.11 -25.97
C GLY A 529 -33.92 -24.29 -25.36
N ALA A 530 -32.67 -24.53 -25.79
CA ALA A 530 -31.82 -25.62 -25.29
C ALA A 530 -31.53 -25.52 -23.79
N LEU A 531 -31.38 -24.31 -23.25
CA LEU A 531 -31.18 -24.06 -21.81
C LEU A 531 -32.41 -24.40 -20.96
N MET A 532 -33.62 -24.31 -21.52
CA MET A 532 -34.89 -24.54 -20.80
C MET A 532 -35.47 -25.94 -21.00
N TYR A 533 -35.33 -26.53 -22.19
CA TYR A 533 -35.99 -27.78 -22.58
C TYR A 533 -35.03 -28.91 -23.02
N GLY A 534 -33.71 -28.68 -23.01
CA GLY A 534 -32.71 -29.69 -23.39
C GLY A 534 -32.85 -30.12 -24.86
N GLY A 535 -32.68 -31.41 -25.15
CA GLY A 535 -32.74 -31.97 -26.51
C GLY A 535 -34.15 -32.13 -27.12
N HIS A 536 -35.19 -31.54 -26.52
CA HIS A 536 -36.59 -31.59 -27.02
C HIS A 536 -36.99 -30.32 -27.77
N VAL A 537 -36.00 -29.54 -28.23
CA VAL A 537 -36.19 -28.24 -28.86
C VAL A 537 -36.06 -28.39 -30.37
N ASP A 538 -37.11 -28.03 -31.09
CA ASP A 538 -37.13 -27.99 -32.56
C ASP A 538 -36.96 -26.52 -32.99
N ASP A 539 -35.77 -25.97 -32.74
CA ASP A 539 -35.40 -24.61 -33.16
C ASP A 539 -34.43 -24.64 -34.36
N HIS A 540 -34.56 -23.64 -35.23
CA HIS A 540 -33.81 -23.57 -36.49
C HIS A 540 -32.29 -23.44 -36.26
N GLU A 541 -31.85 -22.92 -35.10
CA GLU A 541 -30.44 -22.79 -34.76
C GLU A 541 -29.81 -24.16 -34.41
N THR A 542 -30.51 -25.01 -33.65
CA THR A 542 -30.04 -26.38 -33.35
C THR A 542 -29.82 -27.19 -34.62
N THR A 543 -30.72 -27.09 -35.60
CA THR A 543 -30.59 -27.80 -36.89
C THR A 543 -29.38 -27.30 -37.69
N ILE A 544 -29.03 -26.01 -37.58
CA ILE A 544 -27.83 -25.46 -38.22
C ILE A 544 -26.56 -26.00 -37.56
N ASP A 545 -26.48 -25.97 -36.23
CA ASP A 545 -25.31 -26.43 -35.49
C ASP A 545 -25.05 -27.93 -35.68
N GLU A 546 -26.12 -28.75 -35.70
CA GLU A 546 -26.01 -30.17 -36.00
C GLU A 546 -25.49 -30.41 -37.43
N LYS A 547 -26.00 -29.64 -38.41
CA LYS A 547 -25.54 -29.74 -39.79
C LYS A 547 -24.07 -29.33 -39.94
N LEU A 548 -23.65 -28.24 -39.29
CA LEU A 548 -22.24 -27.79 -39.31
C LEU A 548 -21.31 -28.81 -38.67
N LEU A 549 -21.72 -29.44 -37.56
CA LEU A 549 -20.94 -30.49 -36.90
C LEU A 549 -20.76 -31.72 -37.81
N LEU A 550 -21.81 -32.08 -38.56
CA LEU A 550 -21.75 -33.16 -39.55
C LEU A 550 -20.87 -32.79 -40.76
N GLU A 551 -20.91 -31.55 -41.22
CA GLU A 551 -20.00 -31.06 -42.28
C GLU A 551 -18.54 -31.13 -41.83
N TYR A 552 -18.23 -30.72 -40.59
CA TYR A 552 -16.88 -30.88 -40.00
C TYR A 552 -16.43 -32.33 -40.00
N LYS A 553 -17.31 -33.25 -39.56
CA LYS A 553 -17.05 -34.69 -39.58
C LYS A 553 -16.73 -35.16 -40.99
N GLU A 554 -17.53 -34.80 -41.98
CA GLU A 554 -17.34 -35.24 -43.36
C GLU A 554 -16.03 -34.72 -43.96
N MET A 555 -15.73 -33.42 -43.79
CA MET A 555 -14.50 -32.80 -44.27
C MET A 555 -13.24 -33.44 -43.68
N LEU A 556 -13.26 -33.77 -42.38
CA LEU A 556 -12.14 -34.37 -41.68
C LEU A 556 -12.01 -35.88 -41.98
N SER A 557 -13.13 -36.59 -42.16
CA SER A 557 -13.12 -37.99 -42.57
C SER A 557 -12.62 -38.18 -44.01
N GLN A 558 -12.91 -37.26 -44.92
CA GLN A 558 -12.33 -37.27 -46.29
C GLN A 558 -10.79 -37.13 -46.27
N LYS A 559 -10.23 -36.51 -45.23
CA LYS A 559 -8.77 -36.40 -45.02
C LYS A 559 -8.17 -37.64 -44.34
N GLY A 560 -8.97 -38.67 -44.06
CA GLY A 560 -8.52 -39.96 -43.51
C GLY A 560 -8.62 -40.10 -41.99
N PHE A 561 -9.19 -39.12 -41.27
CA PHE A 561 -9.35 -39.19 -39.82
C PHE A 561 -10.64 -39.90 -39.40
N LYS A 562 -10.59 -40.68 -38.30
CA LYS A 562 -11.76 -41.33 -37.71
C LYS A 562 -12.49 -40.36 -36.79
N ILE A 563 -13.57 -39.74 -37.28
CA ILE A 563 -14.31 -38.70 -36.56
C ILE A 563 -15.69 -39.19 -36.12
N GLU A 564 -16.00 -39.00 -34.85
CA GLU A 564 -17.34 -39.07 -34.27
C GLU A 564 -17.79 -37.69 -33.79
N THR A 565 -19.08 -37.54 -33.54
CA THR A 565 -19.69 -36.27 -33.15
C THR A 565 -20.58 -36.48 -31.94
N ALA A 566 -20.51 -35.57 -30.98
CA ALA A 566 -21.38 -35.54 -29.81
C ALA A 566 -21.97 -34.14 -29.67
N LEU A 567 -23.29 -34.03 -29.76
CA LEU A 567 -24.03 -32.79 -29.59
C LEU A 567 -24.60 -32.73 -28.17
N GLY A 568 -24.29 -31.67 -27.43
CA GLY A 568 -24.82 -31.41 -26.10
C GLY A 568 -25.71 -30.18 -26.05
N PHE A 569 -26.59 -30.10 -25.04
CA PHE A 569 -27.55 -29.00 -24.89
C PHE A 569 -27.39 -28.34 -23.51
N GLY A 570 -27.23 -27.01 -23.48
CA GLY A 570 -27.15 -26.22 -22.25
C GLY A 570 -25.78 -25.56 -22.03
N LYS A 571 -25.33 -25.44 -20.77
CA LYS A 571 -24.09 -24.70 -20.44
C LYS A 571 -22.82 -25.56 -20.66
N PRO A 572 -21.81 -25.11 -21.44
CA PRO A 572 -20.61 -25.91 -21.73
C PRO A 572 -19.85 -26.41 -20.50
N ASN A 573 -19.77 -25.60 -19.45
CA ASN A 573 -19.09 -25.94 -18.19
C ASN A 573 -19.81 -27.00 -17.31
N THR A 574 -20.96 -27.50 -17.78
CA THR A 574 -21.72 -28.58 -17.15
C THR A 574 -21.83 -29.78 -18.08
N VAL A 575 -22.10 -29.56 -19.36
CA VAL A 575 -22.37 -30.62 -20.32
C VAL A 575 -21.08 -31.28 -20.82
N ILE A 576 -20.02 -30.51 -21.09
CA ILE A 576 -18.74 -31.09 -21.55
C ILE A 576 -18.17 -32.03 -20.49
N PRO A 577 -18.08 -31.67 -19.18
CA PRO A 577 -17.65 -32.62 -18.15
C PRO A 577 -18.51 -33.88 -18.08
N LYS A 578 -19.82 -33.77 -18.33
CA LYS A 578 -20.72 -34.93 -18.34
C LYS A 578 -20.36 -35.89 -19.48
N ILE A 579 -20.26 -35.38 -20.71
CA ILE A 579 -19.88 -36.18 -21.90
C ILE A 579 -18.51 -36.83 -21.68
N ILE A 580 -17.54 -36.07 -21.16
CA ILE A 580 -16.17 -36.54 -20.96
C ILE A 580 -16.07 -37.62 -19.88
N ASN A 581 -16.79 -37.46 -18.76
CA ASN A 581 -16.72 -38.42 -17.66
C ASN A 581 -17.57 -39.67 -17.90
N GLU A 582 -18.62 -39.58 -18.73
CA GLU A 582 -19.46 -40.73 -19.13
C GLU A 582 -18.85 -41.50 -20.31
N GLY A 583 -18.04 -40.85 -21.15
CA GLY A 583 -17.34 -41.47 -22.28
C GLY A 583 -15.95 -42.00 -21.95
N THR A 584 -15.36 -42.71 -22.91
CA THR A 584 -13.98 -43.24 -22.83
C THR A 584 -13.02 -42.39 -23.64
N PHE A 585 -12.54 -41.29 -23.06
CA PHE A 585 -11.60 -40.36 -23.68
C PHE A 585 -10.26 -40.35 -22.93
N ASP A 586 -9.17 -40.10 -23.66
CA ASP A 586 -7.81 -40.08 -23.10
C ASP A 586 -7.28 -38.68 -22.80
N VAL A 587 -7.83 -37.68 -23.50
CA VAL A 587 -7.48 -36.26 -23.42
C VAL A 587 -8.61 -35.42 -24.05
N LEU A 588 -8.85 -34.24 -23.49
CA LEU A 588 -9.70 -33.21 -24.09
C LEU A 588 -8.80 -32.11 -24.65
N VAL A 589 -8.96 -31.76 -25.92
CA VAL A 589 -8.30 -30.63 -26.59
C VAL A 589 -9.31 -29.51 -26.76
N MET A 590 -8.97 -28.31 -26.27
CA MET A 590 -9.85 -27.14 -26.31
C MET A 590 -9.09 -25.92 -26.82
N GLY A 591 -9.63 -25.29 -27.86
CA GLY A 591 -9.19 -23.98 -28.33
C GLY A 591 -9.64 -22.89 -27.36
N THR A 592 -8.77 -21.91 -27.12
CA THR A 592 -9.13 -20.72 -26.34
C THR A 592 -9.14 -19.48 -27.19
N HIS A 593 -10.25 -18.78 -27.17
CA HIS A 593 -10.33 -17.44 -27.72
C HIS A 593 -9.47 -16.49 -26.88
N GLY A 594 -8.62 -15.72 -27.55
CA GLY A 594 -7.93 -14.58 -26.95
C GLY A 594 -8.90 -13.44 -26.62
N HIS A 595 -9.80 -13.62 -25.65
CA HIS A 595 -10.62 -12.54 -25.11
C HIS A 595 -9.87 -11.83 -23.99
N THR A 596 -9.69 -10.51 -24.15
CA THR A 596 -9.12 -9.58 -23.16
C THR A 596 -10.24 -8.72 -22.56
N GLY A 597 -11.33 -9.36 -22.11
CA GLY A 597 -12.57 -8.69 -21.73
C GLY A 597 -12.91 -8.73 -20.24
N ILE A 598 -13.60 -7.68 -19.77
CA ILE A 598 -14.07 -7.48 -18.39
C ILE A 598 -14.99 -8.62 -17.88
N LYS A 599 -15.63 -9.38 -18.77
CA LYS A 599 -16.50 -10.52 -18.40
C LYS A 599 -15.72 -11.74 -17.88
N ASP A 600 -14.46 -11.93 -18.26
CA ASP A 600 -13.62 -13.04 -17.77
C ASP A 600 -13.19 -12.85 -16.30
N ILE A 601 -13.12 -11.59 -15.85
CA ILE A 601 -12.72 -11.20 -14.49
C ILE A 601 -13.82 -11.54 -13.46
N LEU A 602 -15.08 -11.60 -13.88
CA LEU A 602 -16.24 -11.81 -12.99
C LEU A 602 -16.72 -13.26 -12.95
N PHE A 603 -16.59 -14.01 -14.04
CA PHE A 603 -17.21 -15.34 -14.15
C PHE A 603 -16.21 -16.50 -14.27
N GLY A 604 -14.91 -16.25 -14.47
CA GLY A 604 -13.92 -17.30 -14.75
C GLY A 604 -14.13 -17.91 -16.14
N THR A 605 -13.04 -18.18 -16.85
CA THR A 605 -13.11 -18.77 -18.20
C THR A 605 -13.77 -20.16 -18.11
N THR A 606 -14.51 -20.57 -19.16
CA THR A 606 -15.10 -21.93 -19.25
C THR A 606 -14.05 -23.01 -18.96
N VAL A 607 -12.80 -22.76 -19.35
CA VAL A 607 -11.62 -23.60 -19.14
C VAL A 607 -11.27 -23.81 -17.65
N ASP A 608 -11.22 -22.75 -16.84
CA ASP A 608 -10.88 -22.87 -15.41
C ASP A 608 -11.93 -23.71 -14.67
N LYS A 609 -13.21 -23.55 -15.03
CA LYS A 609 -14.29 -24.36 -14.47
C LYS A 609 -14.28 -25.81 -14.97
N LEU A 610 -13.81 -26.05 -16.20
CA LEU A 610 -13.73 -27.38 -16.81
C LEU A 610 -12.61 -28.23 -16.22
N ARG A 611 -11.43 -27.62 -16.00
CA ARG A 611 -10.23 -28.30 -15.49
C ARG A 611 -10.48 -29.08 -14.20
N HIS A 612 -11.32 -28.57 -13.32
CA HIS A 612 -11.61 -29.20 -12.02
C HIS A 612 -12.72 -30.26 -12.08
N LYS A 613 -13.40 -30.44 -13.22
CA LYS A 613 -14.59 -31.30 -13.32
C LYS A 613 -14.41 -32.50 -14.26
N ILE A 614 -13.34 -32.57 -15.03
CA ILE A 614 -13.05 -33.71 -15.91
C ILE A 614 -12.07 -34.69 -15.25
N SER A 615 -12.21 -35.97 -15.56
CA SER A 615 -11.34 -37.05 -15.05
C SER A 615 -10.07 -37.27 -15.88
N ILE A 616 -9.94 -36.57 -17.02
CA ILE A 616 -8.87 -36.76 -18.01
C ILE A 616 -8.00 -35.51 -18.16
N PRO A 617 -6.78 -35.62 -18.72
CA PRO A 617 -5.96 -34.46 -19.05
C PRO A 617 -6.66 -33.48 -19.99
N LEU A 618 -6.52 -32.18 -19.72
CA LEU A 618 -6.97 -31.07 -20.57
C LEU A 618 -5.78 -30.43 -21.28
N LEU A 619 -5.78 -30.41 -22.61
CA LEU A 619 -4.84 -29.65 -23.42
C LEU A 619 -5.51 -28.37 -23.91
N ILE A 620 -4.99 -27.23 -23.47
CA ILE A 620 -5.49 -25.91 -23.85
C ILE A 620 -4.55 -25.35 -24.92
N VAL A 621 -5.11 -24.99 -26.07
CA VAL A 621 -4.33 -24.42 -27.18
C VAL A 621 -4.82 -23.01 -27.50
N LYS A 622 -3.88 -22.14 -27.89
CA LYS A 622 -4.09 -20.71 -28.13
C LYS A 622 -3.73 -20.35 -29.55
#